data_AF-A0A699U7A1-F1
#
_entry.id   AF-A0A699U7A1-F1
#
_cell.length_a   1.000
_cell.length_b   1.000
_cell.length_c   1.000
_cell.angle_alpha   90.00
_cell.angle_beta   90.00
_cell.angle_gamma   90.00
#
_symmetry.space_group_name_H-M   'P 1'
#
loop_
_entity.id
_entity.type
_entity.pdbx_description
1 polymer ?
#
loop_
_entity_poly.entity_id
_entity_poly.type
_entity_poly.pdbx_seq_one_letter_code
_entity_poly.pdbx_strand_id
1 'polypeptide(L)' 'MVQFQVVPAKEIPDGWMGLDIGPDTIKSFSETLDTTKTIIWNGPMGVFEMEKFAAGTE' A
#
# COMPACT_ATOMS: atom_id res chain seq x y z
N MET A 1 -12.63 -4.69 16.83
CA MET A 1 -12.06 -3.89 15.72
C MET A 1 -10.67 -4.44 15.41
N VAL A 2 -10.33 -4.67 14.14
CA VAL A 2 -8.95 -5.04 13.76
C VAL A 2 -8.03 -3.85 14.03
N GLN A 3 -6.97 -4.07 14.81
CA GLN A 3 -5.90 -3.07 15.02
C GLN A 3 -4.94 -3.08 13.84
N PHE A 4 -4.40 -1.92 13.50
CA PHE A 4 -3.38 -1.75 12.46
C PHE A 4 -2.40 -0.65 12.86
N GLN A 5 -1.23 -0.67 12.23
CA GLN A 5 -0.20 0.35 12.37
C GLN A 5 0.54 0.51 11.03
N VAL A 6 1.04 1.72 10.78
CA VAL A 6 1.90 2.01 9.65
C VAL A 6 3.34 1.97 10.15
N VAL A 7 4.17 1.15 9.51
CA VAL A 7 5.59 0.99 9.82
C VAL A 7 6.40 0.96 8.54
N PRO A 8 7.71 1.26 8.57
CA PRO A 8 8.58 1.00 7.43
C PRO A 8 8.50 -0.47 6.98
N ALA A 9 8.52 -0.71 5.67
CA ALA A 9 8.36 -2.07 5.12
C ALA A 9 9.40 -3.08 5.61
N LYS A 10 10.56 -2.60 6.09
CA LYS A 10 11.65 -3.43 6.66
C LYS A 10 11.58 -3.58 8.18
N GLU A 11 10.59 -2.98 8.83
CA GLU A 11 10.45 -2.89 10.28
C GLU A 11 9.08 -3.42 10.75
N ILE A 12 8.50 -4.38 10.02
CA ILE A 12 7.28 -5.07 10.43
C ILE A 12 7.59 -5.90 11.69
N PRO A 13 6.95 -5.64 12.84
CA PRO A 13 7.23 -6.38 14.07
C PRO A 13 6.76 -7.84 13.98
N ASP A 14 7.39 -8.72 14.76
CA ASP A 14 6.97 -10.12 14.85
C ASP A 14 5.48 -10.23 15.24
N GLY A 15 4.78 -11.15 14.58
CA GLY A 15 3.35 -11.36 14.77
C GLY A 15 2.43 -10.40 14.00
N TRP A 16 3.01 -9.45 13.24
CA TRP A 16 2.27 -8.58 12.32
C TRP A 16 2.48 -9.00 10.86
N MET A 17 1.59 -8.54 9.99
CA MET A 17 1.64 -8.76 8.54
C MET A 17 1.44 -7.43 7.80
N GLY A 18 2.10 -7.26 6.66
CA GLY A 18 1.80 -6.18 5.73
C GLY A 18 0.52 -6.50 4.96
N LEU A 19 -0.46 -5.61 5.00
CA LEU A 19 -1.79 -5.81 4.40
C LEU A 19 -2.15 -4.74 3.35
N ASP A 20 -1.42 -3.63 3.31
CA ASP A 20 -1.52 -2.59 2.28
C ASP A 20 -0.19 -1.80 2.25
N ILE A 21 0.03 -1.03 1.20
CA ILE A 21 1.18 -0.12 1.11
C ILE A 21 0.98 1.12 2.00
N GLY A 22 2.08 1.61 2.57
CA GLY A 22 2.06 2.81 3.42
C GLY A 22 2.02 4.12 2.63
N PRO A 23 1.75 5.25 3.31
CA PRO A 23 1.63 6.57 2.68
C PRO A 23 2.89 7.03 1.93
N ASP A 24 4.08 6.65 2.41
CA ASP A 24 5.34 6.99 1.74
C ASP A 24 5.48 6.26 0.40
N THR A 25 5.03 5.00 0.33
CA THR A 25 5.00 4.23 -0.93
C THR A 25 3.95 4.80 -1.88
N ILE A 26 2.75 5.14 -1.39
CA ILE A 26 1.71 5.79 -2.19
C ILE A 26 2.29 7.05 -2.83
N LYS A 27 2.89 7.93 -2.03
CA LYS A 27 3.53 9.15 -2.52
C LYS A 27 4.59 8.87 -3.58
N SER A 28 5.52 7.95 -3.31
CA SER A 28 6.59 7.61 -4.26
C SER A 28 6.05 7.03 -5.57
N PHE A 29 5.00 6.21 -5.51
CA PHE A 29 4.37 5.67 -6.70
C PHE A 29 3.65 6.76 -7.47
N SER A 30 2.85 7.61 -6.81
CA SER A 30 2.18 8.75 -7.45
C SER A 30 3.18 9.67 -8.17
N GLU A 31 4.31 10.00 -7.54
CA GLU A 31 5.36 10.83 -8.15
C GLU A 31 5.98 10.17 -9.40
N THR A 32 6.19 8.85 -9.35
CA THR A 32 6.72 8.09 -10.50
C THR A 32 5.71 8.02 -11.63
N LEU A 33 4.43 7.80 -11.29
CA LEU A 33 3.33 7.67 -12.23
C LEU A 33 2.98 8.99 -12.92
N ASP A 34 3.14 10.12 -12.26
CA ASP A 34 2.87 11.46 -12.82
C ASP A 34 3.61 11.71 -14.15
N THR A 35 4.81 11.17 -14.27
CA THR A 35 5.64 11.31 -15.49
C THR A 35 5.50 10.13 -16.46
N THR A 36 4.74 9.10 -16.10
CA THR A 36 4.61 7.86 -16.86
C THR A 36 3.60 8.02 -18.01
N LYS A 37 4.06 7.76 -19.24
CA LYS A 37 3.20 7.90 -20.44
C LYS A 37 2.27 6.72 -20.69
N THR A 38 2.64 5.54 -20.19
CA THR A 38 1.88 4.30 -20.39
C THR A 38 2.16 3.36 -19.23
N ILE A 39 1.12 2.82 -18.62
CA ILE A 39 1.18 1.82 -17.56
C ILE A 39 0.30 0.63 -17.93
N ILE A 40 0.77 -0.56 -17.57
CA ILE A 40 -0.07 -1.75 -17.47
C ILE A 40 -0.11 -2.10 -15.99
N TRP A 41 -1.28 -2.01 -15.38
CA TRP A 41 -1.48 -2.35 -13.98
C TRP A 41 -2.40 -3.57 -13.87
N ASN A 42 -1.91 -4.62 -13.24
CA ASN A 42 -2.69 -5.78 -12.88
C ASN A 42 -2.44 -6.16 -11.40
N GLY A 43 -3.50 -6.14 -10.60
CA GLY A 43 -3.48 -6.56 -9.19
C GLY A 43 -3.55 -5.39 -8.19
N PRO A 44 -4.23 -5.58 -7.04
CA PRO A 44 -4.32 -4.57 -5.98
C PRO A 44 -2.99 -4.42 -5.22
N MET A 45 -2.81 -3.30 -4.51
CA MET A 45 -1.63 -3.07 -3.66
C MET A 45 -1.77 -3.65 -2.26
N GLY A 46 -3.01 -3.92 -1.83
CA GLY A 46 -3.35 -4.46 -0.52
C GLY A 46 -4.53 -5.42 -0.57
N VAL A 47 -4.99 -5.86 0.61
CA VAL A 47 -6.20 -6.67 0.79
C VAL A 47 -7.43 -5.77 0.68
N PHE A 48 -7.68 -5.25 -0.52
CA PHE A 48 -8.65 -4.18 -0.80
C PHE A 48 -10.10 -4.56 -0.46
N GLU A 49 -10.42 -5.85 -0.33
CA GLU A 49 -11.73 -6.32 0.14
C GLU A 49 -12.02 -5.91 1.60
N MET A 50 -11.00 -5.47 2.34
CA MET A 50 -11.12 -4.86 3.65
C MET A 50 -10.87 -3.35 3.54
N GLU A 51 -11.88 -2.53 3.81
CA GLU A 51 -11.83 -1.05 3.67
C GLU A 51 -10.59 -0.41 4.34
N LYS A 52 -10.13 -0.97 5.47
CA LYS A 52 -8.92 -0.50 6.17
C LYS A 52 -7.61 -0.70 5.41
N PHE A 53 -7.60 -1.54 4.39
CA PHE A 53 -6.43 -2.00 3.62
C PHE A 53 -6.64 -1.81 2.10
N ALA A 54 -7.52 -0.88 1.72
CA ALA A 54 -7.82 -0.55 0.32
C ALA A 54 -7.10 0.72 -0.17
N ALA A 55 -6.58 1.54 0.75
CA ALA A 55 -6.07 2.88 0.46
C ALA A 55 -4.92 2.91 -0.55
N GLY A 56 -4.07 1.88 -0.58
CA GLY A 56 -3.01 1.78 -1.59
C GLY A 56 -3.50 1.38 -2.98
N THR A 57 -4.71 0.82 -3.09
CA THR A 57 -5.30 0.40 -4.36
C THR A 57 -6.18 1.49 -4.98
N GLU A 58 -6.77 2.37 -4.15
CA GLU A 58 -7.55 3.54 -4.56
C GLU A 58 -6.69 4.68 -5.13
#